data_AF-A0A369SYN8-F1
#
_entry.id   AF-A0A369SYN8-F1
#
_cell.length_a   1.000
_cell.length_b   1.000
_cell.length_c   1.000
_cell.angle_alpha   90.00
_cell.angle_beta   90.00
_cell.angle_gamma   90.00
#
_symmetry.space_group_name_H-M   'P 1'
#
loop_
_entity.id
_entity.type
_entity.pdbx_description
1 polymer ?
#
loop_
_entity_poly.entity_id
_entity_poly.type
_entity_poly.pdbx_seq_one_letter_code
_entity_poly.pdbx_strand_id
1 'polypeptide(L)'
;MNFLKKFEEIDFDSIKKEIEENRKFVSEILEGKITKKREELMNTVLFIVESPNKAKTIANFFGKPSTRLIRGIQLYEVSTGNKQLIITATKGHILDLTTENIGFYGIMVSNGEIIPVYNTIKKCLNCRKQFIEYLDDRKCPYCGSNQIDDSYDRIIALQELAQEVDYVYIGTDPDYEGEAIAYFVYLLLKPFNKKIYRLEFHEVTKNAILNAIENLREIDINMVKAQIVRRVEDRWLGFSLSQIVQEKFKKKWLSAGRVQTPVLGWIVDRYFDRLNSKHFQLIISLKDGKTLVIPTEIKDKKKIKEIAKKILKSEVYIKSYSEKEEEIYPNPPLITSTMLQLANRILKISVDRIMQIAQDLFEAGLITYHRTDSTRISPVGIQIAKDYISEKFGLEYFNGRSWGTGGAHEAIRPTKPIDASKLREMIESGELEVFIDLTNYHYAVYDIIFKRFIQSQMTPVRIRKFEQVIQVPEINAEIKLEGALEILKHGWDLVDQFLINMLINTPVSNTEIENVKYRIAYKYPLYTQSDIIELMRERGIGRPSTYATIVFKLTERGYVLNKGNYMVPVKLGIEVYNFLKNNFGEHVSEEKTRELENKMKILEEGKEDFYRMLKDLYSETLDIIKKWESIKSQ
;
A
#
# COMPACT_ATOMS: atom_id res chain seq x y z
N MET A 1 18.15 -22.31 4.94
CA MET A 1 19.58 -21.94 4.87
C MET A 1 20.25 -22.96 3.94
N ASN A 2 20.37 -22.69 2.64
CA ASN A 2 21.12 -23.53 1.68
C ASN A 2 21.93 -22.59 0.79
N PHE A 3 22.97 -22.00 1.38
CA PHE A 3 23.93 -21.12 0.70
C PHE A 3 25.23 -21.84 0.35
N LEU A 4 25.21 -23.18 0.31
CA LEU A 4 26.32 -23.96 -0.20
C LEU A 4 26.02 -24.23 -1.68
N LYS A 5 26.81 -23.64 -2.58
CA LYS A 5 26.95 -24.18 -3.94
C LYS A 5 27.16 -25.69 -3.81
N LYS A 6 26.53 -26.48 -4.69
CA LYS A 6 26.83 -27.92 -4.71
C LYS A 6 28.34 -28.08 -4.86
N PHE A 7 28.92 -29.08 -4.18
CA PHE A 7 30.37 -29.28 -4.18
C PHE A 7 30.96 -29.32 -5.61
N GLU A 8 30.17 -29.82 -6.57
CA GLU A 8 30.48 -29.92 -7.99
C GLU A 8 30.50 -28.57 -8.75
N GLU A 9 29.91 -27.50 -8.20
CA GLU A 9 29.81 -26.16 -8.81
C GLU A 9 30.90 -25.19 -8.29
N ILE A 10 31.80 -25.67 -7.44
CA ILE A 10 32.87 -24.88 -6.83
C ILE A 10 34.17 -25.09 -7.60
N ASP A 11 34.64 -24.05 -8.28
CA ASP A 11 35.97 -24.01 -8.89
C ASP A 11 37.03 -23.70 -7.82
N PHE A 12 37.62 -24.76 -7.26
CA PHE A 12 38.61 -24.66 -6.19
C PHE A 12 39.91 -23.99 -6.64
N ASP A 13 40.32 -24.16 -7.90
CA ASP A 13 41.55 -23.60 -8.42
C ASP A 13 41.42 -22.08 -8.57
N SER A 14 40.28 -21.61 -9.06
CA SER A 14 39.95 -20.18 -9.12
C SER A 14 39.93 -19.53 -7.74
N ILE A 15 39.25 -20.14 -6.76
CA ILE A 15 39.19 -19.61 -5.38
C ILE A 15 40.57 -19.60 -4.74
N LYS A 16 41.36 -20.66 -4.90
CA LYS A 16 42.71 -20.74 -4.33
C LYS A 16 43.61 -19.66 -4.92
N LYS A 17 43.53 -19.43 -6.23
CA LYS A 17 44.25 -18.36 -6.92
C LYS A 17 43.82 -16.98 -6.41
N GLU A 18 42.53 -16.72 -6.25
CA GLU A 18 42.01 -15.45 -5.70
C GLU A 18 42.50 -15.22 -4.26
N ILE A 19 42.55 -16.27 -3.43
CA ILE A 19 43.09 -16.19 -2.06
C ILE A 19 44.59 -15.87 -2.08
N GLU A 20 45.37 -16.54 -2.93
CA GLU A 20 46.81 -16.32 -3.05
C GLU A 20 47.11 -14.91 -3.59
N GLU A 21 46.37 -14.42 -4.58
CA GLU A 21 46.46 -13.07 -5.10
C GLU A 21 46.13 -12.02 -4.04
N ASN A 22 45.03 -12.20 -3.29
CA ASN A 22 44.66 -11.31 -2.19
C ASN A 22 45.71 -11.30 -1.07
N ARG A 23 46.24 -12.47 -0.68
CA ARG A 23 47.31 -12.56 0.34
C ARG A 23 48.58 -11.86 -0.11
N LYS A 24 48.97 -12.05 -1.37
CA LYS A 24 50.14 -11.40 -1.95
C LYS A 24 49.94 -9.88 -1.99
N PHE A 25 48.76 -9.41 -2.41
CA PHE A 25 48.39 -8.00 -2.39
C PHE A 25 48.49 -7.40 -0.97
N VAL A 26 47.92 -8.06 0.04
CA VAL A 26 48.02 -7.61 1.44
C VAL A 26 49.47 -7.62 1.95
N SER A 27 50.27 -8.65 1.62
CA SER A 27 51.69 -8.72 2.00
C SER A 27 52.50 -7.59 1.37
N GLU A 28 52.28 -7.32 0.08
CA GLU A 28 52.95 -6.25 -0.66
C GLU A 28 52.57 -4.84 -0.16
N ILE A 29 51.35 -4.67 0.38
CA ILE A 29 50.92 -3.47 1.10
C ILE A 29 51.67 -3.32 2.43
N LEU A 30 51.70 -4.38 3.26
CA LEU A 30 52.37 -4.36 4.57
C LEU A 30 53.89 -4.17 4.46
N GLU A 31 54.50 -4.68 3.39
CA GLU A 31 55.92 -4.53 3.07
C GLU A 31 56.26 -3.18 2.40
N GLY A 32 55.26 -2.33 2.13
CA GLY A 32 55.47 -1.00 1.54
C GLY A 32 55.90 -0.99 0.07
N LYS A 33 55.76 -2.12 -0.64
CA LYS A 33 56.19 -2.29 -2.05
C LYS A 33 55.19 -1.69 -3.05
N ILE A 34 53.94 -1.50 -2.64
CA ILE A 34 52.89 -0.87 -3.46
C ILE A 34 52.73 0.60 -3.04
N THR A 35 53.30 1.50 -3.84
CA THR A 35 53.14 2.98 -3.75
C THR A 35 52.18 3.52 -4.82
N LYS A 36 51.20 2.72 -5.26
CA LYS A 36 50.12 3.26 -6.10
C LYS A 36 49.32 4.28 -5.26
N LYS A 37 48.94 5.40 -5.89
CA LYS A 37 48.01 6.43 -5.37
C LYS A 37 47.07 5.77 -4.37
N ARG A 38 47.06 6.24 -3.11
CA ARG A 38 46.04 5.84 -2.12
C ARG A 38 44.67 6.02 -2.77
N GLU A 39 44.13 4.98 -3.42
CA GLU A 39 42.69 4.85 -3.51
C GLU A 39 42.27 4.81 -2.06
N GLU A 40 41.50 5.81 -1.62
CA GLU A 40 41.04 5.94 -0.24
C GLU A 40 40.46 4.58 0.20
N LEU A 41 41.24 3.84 0.99
CA LEU A 41 40.98 2.43 1.29
C LEU A 41 39.65 2.26 2.04
N MET A 42 39.16 3.34 2.65
CA MET A 42 37.90 3.39 3.37
C MET A 42 37.31 4.80 3.29
N ASN A 43 36.11 4.92 2.72
CA ASN A 43 35.37 6.18 2.68
C ASN A 43 34.35 6.25 3.82
N THR A 44 34.18 7.43 4.40
CA THR A 44 33.14 7.71 5.38
C THR A 44 31.85 8.14 4.68
N VAL A 45 30.72 7.58 5.11
CA VAL A 45 29.43 7.80 4.47
C VAL A 45 28.35 8.07 5.51
N LEU A 46 27.67 9.21 5.41
CA LEU A 46 26.43 9.45 6.12
C LEU A 46 25.27 8.84 5.34
N PHE A 47 24.65 7.78 5.88
CA PHE A 47 23.51 7.11 5.28
C PHE A 47 22.20 7.49 5.99
N ILE A 48 21.37 8.29 5.31
CA ILE A 48 20.14 8.86 5.85
C ILE A 48 18.94 8.08 5.32
N VAL A 49 18.09 7.56 6.20
CA VAL A 49 16.80 6.94 5.86
C VAL A 49 15.64 7.71 6.50
N GLU A 50 14.39 7.40 6.15
CA GLU A 50 13.23 8.11 6.71
C GLU A 50 12.84 7.62 8.11
N SER A 51 12.95 6.32 8.42
CA SER A 51 12.46 5.76 9.69
C SER A 51 13.56 5.20 10.61
N PRO A 52 13.45 5.37 11.95
CA PRO A 52 14.42 4.81 12.91
C PRO A 52 14.53 3.30 12.88
N ASN A 53 13.41 2.61 12.66
CA ASN A 53 13.37 1.15 12.55
C ASN A 53 14.23 0.69 11.38
N LYS A 54 14.07 1.31 10.21
CA LYS A 54 14.87 1.02 9.02
C LYS A 54 16.36 1.27 9.26
N ALA A 55 16.72 2.39 9.91
CA ALA A 55 18.11 2.68 10.25
C ALA A 55 18.72 1.58 11.14
N LYS A 56 17.98 1.16 12.17
CA LYS A 56 18.40 0.09 13.08
C LYS A 56 18.51 -1.26 12.36
N THR A 57 17.54 -1.63 11.53
CA THR A 57 17.56 -2.88 10.75
C THR A 57 18.78 -2.92 9.82
N ILE A 58 19.01 -1.85 9.04
CA ILE A 58 20.14 -1.79 8.09
C ILE A 58 21.47 -1.87 8.82
N ALA A 59 21.62 -1.15 9.94
CA ALA A 59 22.87 -1.17 10.71
C ALA A 59 23.25 -2.59 11.14
N ASN A 60 22.29 -3.40 11.59
CA ASN A 60 22.56 -4.76 12.05
C ASN A 60 22.90 -5.77 10.94
N PHE A 61 22.74 -5.43 9.66
CA PHE A 61 23.20 -6.30 8.55
C PHE A 61 24.72 -6.41 8.45
N PHE A 62 25.44 -5.45 9.02
CA PHE A 62 26.89 -5.33 8.95
C PHE A 62 27.57 -5.67 10.28
N GLY A 63 26.85 -6.33 11.19
CA GLY A 63 27.32 -6.68 12.53
C GLY A 63 26.71 -5.78 13.60
N LYS A 64 27.23 -5.87 14.84
CA LYS A 64 26.74 -5.08 15.96
C LYS A 64 27.18 -3.61 15.81
N PRO A 65 26.26 -2.66 15.63
CA PRO A 65 26.63 -1.26 15.42
C PRO A 65 27.11 -0.59 16.70
N SER A 66 28.06 0.32 16.56
CA SER A 66 28.36 1.32 17.58
C SER A 66 27.28 2.39 17.56
N THR A 67 26.74 2.77 18.72
CA THR A 67 25.67 3.78 18.81
C THR A 67 26.17 5.08 19.38
N ARG A 68 25.87 6.20 18.72
CA ARG A 68 26.17 7.56 19.19
C ARG A 68 24.89 8.39 19.21
N LEU A 69 24.79 9.36 20.12
CA LEU A 69 23.68 10.31 20.19
C LEU A 69 24.19 11.71 19.92
N ILE A 70 23.69 12.38 18.88
CA ILE A 70 24.00 13.78 18.58
C ILE A 70 22.69 14.55 18.53
N ARG A 71 22.56 15.59 19.38
CA ARG A 71 21.37 16.46 19.45
C ARG A 71 20.04 15.67 19.53
N GLY A 72 20.03 14.55 20.27
CA GLY A 72 18.84 13.69 20.42
C GLY A 72 18.56 12.75 19.24
N ILE A 73 19.46 12.67 18.26
CA ILE A 73 19.40 11.74 17.13
C ILE A 73 20.33 10.58 17.37
N GLN A 74 19.79 9.39 17.20
CA GLN A 74 20.54 8.15 17.30
C GLN A 74 21.24 7.84 15.98
N LEU A 75 22.55 7.62 16.06
CA LEU A 75 23.42 7.24 14.96
C LEU A 75 23.91 5.81 15.18
N TYR A 76 23.99 5.05 14.10
CA TYR A 76 24.54 3.70 14.09
C TYR A 76 25.77 3.66 13.18
N GLU A 77 26.92 3.29 13.71
CA GLU A 77 28.17 3.26 12.97
C GLU A 77 28.61 1.83 12.73
N VAL A 78 28.82 1.48 11.45
CA VAL A 78 29.18 0.13 10.99
C VAL A 78 30.18 0.18 9.84
N SER A 79 31.07 -0.81 9.77
CA SER A 79 32.01 -0.97 8.66
C SER A 79 31.51 -2.02 7.68
N THR A 80 31.57 -1.72 6.38
CA THR A 80 31.31 -2.68 5.29
C THR A 80 32.59 -3.21 4.64
N GLY A 81 33.74 -2.98 5.27
CA GLY A 81 35.07 -3.30 4.73
C GLY A 81 35.70 -2.13 3.99
N ASN A 82 35.06 -1.62 2.95
CA ASN A 82 35.55 -0.48 2.15
C ASN A 82 34.87 0.87 2.47
N LYS A 83 33.88 0.87 3.37
CA LYS A 83 33.16 2.08 3.80
C LYS A 83 32.87 2.01 5.29
N GLN A 84 32.94 3.18 5.93
CA GLN A 84 32.42 3.39 7.28
C GLN A 84 31.08 4.11 7.17
N LEU A 85 29.99 3.39 7.43
CA LEU A 85 28.63 3.92 7.36
C LEU A 85 28.22 4.50 8.71
N ILE A 86 27.73 5.74 8.69
CA ILE A 86 27.04 6.41 9.78
C ILE A 86 25.58 6.48 9.40
N ILE A 87 24.75 5.59 9.95
CA ILE A 87 23.35 5.42 9.58
C ILE A 87 22.46 6.17 10.56
N THR A 88 21.53 6.96 10.03
CA THR A 88 20.59 7.76 10.84
C THR A 88 19.24 7.91 10.14
N ALA A 89 18.24 8.41 10.88
CA ALA A 89 16.88 8.58 10.38
C ALA A 89 16.35 10.02 10.54
N THR A 90 15.62 10.50 9.53
CA THR A 90 14.95 11.80 9.58
C THR A 90 13.67 11.81 10.44
N LYS A 91 13.12 10.63 10.74
CA LYS A 91 11.81 10.41 11.40
C LYS A 91 10.63 10.92 10.57
N GLY A 92 10.65 10.61 9.27
CA GLY A 92 9.67 11.07 8.29
C GLY A 92 10.06 12.41 7.67
N HIS A 93 9.06 13.24 7.36
CA HIS A 93 9.28 14.59 6.84
C HIS A 93 10.01 15.47 7.87
N ILE A 94 10.90 16.32 7.38
CA ILE A 94 11.61 17.34 8.17
C ILE A 94 11.06 18.75 7.93
N LEU A 95 10.41 18.97 6.79
CA LEU A 95 9.79 20.23 6.41
C LEU A 95 8.35 19.97 5.97
N ASP A 96 7.45 20.92 6.19
CA ASP A 96 6.12 20.97 5.57
C ASP A 96 5.78 22.42 5.23
N LEU A 97 4.76 22.61 4.40
CA LEU A 97 4.30 23.95 4.05
C LEU A 97 3.89 24.73 5.29
N THR A 98 4.41 25.94 5.45
CA THR A 98 4.12 26.82 6.58
C THR A 98 2.62 27.04 6.73
N THR A 99 2.19 27.28 7.97
CA THR A 99 0.82 27.71 8.28
C THR A 99 0.77 29.19 8.67
N GLU A 100 1.88 29.92 8.58
CA GLU A 100 1.88 31.37 8.69
C GLU A 100 1.02 31.98 7.58
N ASN A 101 0.58 33.22 7.81
CA ASN A 101 -0.18 34.00 6.84
C ASN A 101 0.72 34.54 5.73
N ILE A 102 1.46 33.65 5.08
CA ILE A 102 2.36 33.93 3.96
C ILE A 102 1.64 33.51 2.68
N GLY A 103 1.44 34.49 1.78
CA GLY A 103 0.75 34.27 0.53
C GLY A 103 -0.62 33.62 0.74
N PHE A 104 -0.96 32.65 -0.12
CA PHE A 104 -2.20 31.90 -0.02
C PHE A 104 -1.91 30.51 0.57
N TYR A 105 -2.26 30.33 1.85
CA TYR A 105 -2.03 29.10 2.64
C TYR A 105 -0.57 28.61 2.71
N GLY A 106 0.38 29.53 2.83
CA GLY A 106 1.81 29.22 2.89
C GLY A 106 2.50 29.16 1.53
N ILE A 107 1.83 29.62 0.47
CA ILE A 107 2.35 29.62 -0.90
C ILE A 107 2.28 31.04 -1.45
N MET A 108 3.44 31.64 -1.71
CA MET A 108 3.54 32.97 -2.27
C MET A 108 3.20 32.93 -3.76
N VAL A 109 2.41 33.91 -4.20
CA VAL A 109 2.13 34.15 -5.61
C VAL A 109 2.58 35.57 -5.91
N SER A 110 3.68 35.73 -6.64
CA SER A 110 4.25 37.05 -6.97
C SER A 110 4.85 37.03 -8.37
N ASN A 111 4.57 38.05 -9.18
CA ASN A 111 5.09 38.21 -10.55
C ASN A 111 4.90 36.98 -11.48
N GLY A 112 3.85 36.19 -11.26
CA GLY A 112 3.59 34.97 -12.03
C GLY A 112 4.40 33.74 -11.60
N GLU A 113 5.18 33.85 -10.52
CA GLU A 113 5.85 32.75 -9.84
C GLU A 113 5.01 32.25 -8.65
N ILE A 114 5.03 30.94 -8.44
CA ILE A 114 4.35 30.26 -7.34
C ILE A 114 5.43 29.59 -6.49
N ILE A 115 5.61 30.08 -5.27
CA ILE A 115 6.72 29.72 -4.39
C ILE A 115 6.14 29.14 -3.09
N PRO A 116 6.15 27.81 -2.94
CA PRO A 116 5.74 27.18 -1.69
C PRO A 116 6.78 27.43 -0.59
N VAL A 117 6.34 27.93 0.56
CA VAL A 117 7.21 28.25 1.70
C VAL A 117 7.12 27.13 2.73
N TYR A 118 8.27 26.59 3.10
CA TYR A 118 8.38 25.46 4.01
C TYR A 118 8.96 25.89 5.35
N ASN A 119 8.53 25.24 6.42
CA ASN A 119 9.11 25.39 7.74
C ASN A 119 9.25 24.01 8.41
N THR A 120 10.01 23.98 9.50
CA THR A 120 10.37 22.78 10.24
C THR A 120 9.16 22.19 10.96
N ILE A 121 8.99 20.87 10.85
CA ILE A 121 7.92 20.14 11.52
C ILE A 121 8.22 20.00 13.02
N LYS A 122 7.21 20.23 13.86
CA LYS A 122 7.24 19.96 15.30
C LYS A 122 6.21 18.93 15.69
N LYS A 123 6.57 18.03 16.60
CA LYS A 123 5.65 17.05 17.21
C LYS A 123 5.67 17.17 18.73
N CYS A 124 4.50 17.39 19.32
CA CYS A 124 4.40 17.40 20.78
C CYS A 124 4.55 15.97 21.33
N LEU A 125 5.48 15.73 22.23
CA LEU A 125 5.68 14.42 22.85
C LEU A 125 4.56 14.04 23.84
N ASN A 126 3.90 15.05 24.43
CA ASN A 126 2.75 14.86 25.30
C ASN A 126 1.46 14.50 24.52
N CYS A 127 0.90 15.45 23.75
CA CYS A 127 -0.38 15.23 23.05
C CYS A 127 -0.27 14.60 21.65
N ARG A 128 0.95 14.30 21.19
CA ARG A 128 1.26 13.67 19.88
C ARG A 128 0.86 14.45 18.62
N LYS A 129 0.24 15.62 18.75
CA LYS A 129 -0.12 16.48 17.62
C LYS A 129 1.12 17.08 16.97
N GLN A 130 1.07 17.14 15.64
CA GLN A 130 2.04 17.81 14.80
C GLN A 130 1.59 19.24 14.50
N PHE A 131 2.53 20.17 14.44
CA PHE A 131 2.30 21.56 14.06
C PHE A 131 3.55 22.14 13.41
N ILE A 132 3.39 23.27 12.72
CA ILE A 132 4.49 23.93 12.00
C ILE A 132 4.95 25.17 12.75
N GLU A 133 4.01 26.01 13.20
CA GLU A 133 4.35 27.26 13.87
C GLU A 133 4.19 27.19 15.39
N TYR A 134 5.13 27.82 16.10
CA TYR A 134 4.98 28.10 17.52
C TYR A 134 4.03 29.29 17.70
N LEU A 135 2.96 29.09 18.48
CA LEU A 135 2.06 30.19 18.82
C LEU A 135 2.59 31.03 19.99
N ASP A 136 3.24 30.39 20.98
CA ASP A 136 3.81 31.03 22.16
C ASP A 136 5.06 30.28 22.66
N ASP A 137 6.16 30.97 22.95
CA ASP A 137 7.34 30.51 23.74
C ASP A 137 7.78 29.04 23.55
N ARG A 138 7.86 28.58 22.30
CA ARG A 138 8.20 27.18 21.95
C ARG A 138 7.30 26.11 22.59
N LYS A 139 6.07 26.46 22.97
CA LYS A 139 5.08 25.54 23.57
C LYS A 139 4.18 24.90 22.52
N CYS A 140 3.64 23.74 22.86
CA CYS A 140 2.63 23.08 22.03
C CYS A 140 1.36 23.95 21.97
N PRO A 141 0.86 24.31 20.78
CA PRO A 141 -0.34 25.15 20.64
C PRO A 141 -1.63 24.45 21.08
N TYR A 142 -1.61 23.14 21.28
CA TYR A 142 -2.78 22.35 21.64
C TYR A 142 -2.87 21.97 23.11
N CYS A 143 -1.74 21.87 23.81
CA CYS A 143 -1.71 21.43 25.21
C CYS A 143 -0.75 22.21 26.11
N GLY A 144 -0.05 23.22 25.58
CA GLY A 144 0.89 24.06 26.34
C GLY A 144 2.20 23.37 26.77
N SER A 145 2.43 22.11 26.38
CA SER A 145 3.65 21.37 26.75
C SER A 145 4.90 21.94 26.07
N ASN A 146 6.02 21.97 26.79
CA ASN A 146 7.34 22.33 26.27
C ASN A 146 8.12 21.11 25.72
N GLN A 147 7.56 19.90 25.84
CA GLN A 147 8.19 18.67 25.34
C GLN A 147 7.91 18.53 23.84
N ILE A 148 8.71 19.19 23.03
CA ILE A 148 8.55 19.26 21.58
C ILE A 148 9.74 18.56 20.91
N ASP A 149 9.43 17.64 20.00
CA ASP A 149 10.39 17.10 19.04
C ASP A 149 10.37 17.99 17.80
N ASP A 150 11.38 18.84 17.66
CA ASP A 150 11.55 19.75 16.52
C ASP A 150 12.53 19.14 15.50
N SER A 151 12.10 19.06 14.24
CA SER A 151 12.96 18.67 13.13
C SER A 151 14.14 19.62 12.90
N TYR A 152 14.08 20.86 13.40
CA TYR A 152 15.21 21.79 13.35
C TYR A 152 16.48 21.19 13.96
N ASP A 153 16.38 20.57 15.15
CA ASP A 153 17.52 19.92 15.80
C ASP A 153 18.09 18.79 14.95
N ARG A 154 17.22 18.11 14.18
CA ARG A 154 17.64 17.09 13.22
C ARG A 154 18.41 17.65 12.05
N ILE A 155 17.94 18.76 11.49
CA ILE A 155 18.60 19.42 10.37
C ILE A 155 20.01 19.85 10.78
N ILE A 156 20.17 20.49 11.94
CA ILE A 156 21.49 20.93 12.42
C ILE A 156 22.44 19.75 12.61
N ALA A 157 22.00 18.66 13.23
CA ALA A 157 22.85 17.48 13.40
C ALA A 157 23.24 16.84 12.07
N LEU A 158 22.33 16.77 11.10
CA LEU A 158 22.65 16.26 9.76
C LEU A 158 23.65 17.18 9.04
N GLN A 159 23.55 18.50 9.21
CA GLN A 159 24.51 19.47 8.66
C GLN A 159 25.90 19.35 9.32
N GLU A 160 25.97 19.10 10.63
CA GLU A 160 27.22 18.81 11.35
C GLU A 160 27.84 17.51 10.79
N LEU A 161 27.07 16.43 10.72
CA LEU A 161 27.54 15.12 10.20
C LEU A 161 27.95 15.18 8.73
N ALA A 162 27.24 15.96 7.89
CA ALA A 162 27.57 16.10 6.47
C ALA A 162 28.96 16.71 6.25
N GLN A 163 29.46 17.52 7.18
CA GLN A 163 30.82 18.09 7.14
C GLN A 163 31.90 17.08 7.55
N GLU A 164 31.54 16.06 8.32
CA GLU A 164 32.47 15.04 8.84
C GLU A 164 32.71 13.88 7.88
N VAL A 165 31.87 13.72 6.85
CA VAL A 165 31.89 12.55 5.95
C VAL A 165 32.29 12.88 4.52
N ASP A 166 32.84 11.89 3.82
CA ASP A 166 33.23 12.02 2.41
C ASP A 166 32.00 12.03 1.47
N TYR A 167 30.97 11.26 1.80
CA TYR A 167 29.75 11.09 1.01
C TYR A 167 28.48 11.10 1.86
N VAL A 168 27.38 11.57 1.29
CA VAL A 168 26.04 11.46 1.88
C VAL A 168 25.16 10.63 0.96
N TYR A 169 24.61 9.53 1.47
CA TYR A 169 23.63 8.70 0.75
C TYR A 169 22.26 8.86 1.39
N ILE A 170 21.25 9.15 0.57
CA ILE A 170 19.87 9.29 1.01
C ILE A 170 19.07 8.09 0.52
N GLY A 171 18.69 7.20 1.43
CA GLY A 171 17.91 5.99 1.19
C GLY A 171 16.51 6.04 1.75
N THR A 172 15.76 7.07 1.40
CA THR A 172 14.33 7.15 1.68
C THR A 172 13.54 6.16 0.82
N ASP A 173 12.28 5.91 1.19
CA ASP A 173 11.37 5.04 0.43
C ASP A 173 11.34 5.35 -1.08
N PRO A 174 11.21 4.33 -1.95
CA PRO A 174 11.29 4.48 -3.40
C PRO A 174 9.99 5.04 -4.00
N ASP A 175 9.36 6.04 -3.38
CA ASP A 175 8.14 6.67 -3.91
C ASP A 175 8.28 8.20 -4.00
N TYR A 176 7.26 8.87 -4.53
CA TYR A 176 7.25 10.34 -4.65
C TYR A 176 7.43 11.06 -3.31
N GLU A 177 6.94 10.49 -2.21
CA GLU A 177 7.06 11.08 -0.89
C GLU A 177 8.50 10.97 -0.39
N GLY A 178 9.10 9.79 -0.52
CA GLY A 178 10.51 9.55 -0.22
C GLY A 178 11.45 10.39 -1.08
N GLU A 179 11.15 10.59 -2.37
CA GLU A 179 11.94 11.46 -3.26
C GLU A 179 11.86 12.93 -2.85
N ALA A 180 10.68 13.41 -2.43
CA ALA A 180 10.53 14.76 -1.89
C ALA A 180 11.28 14.96 -0.56
N ILE A 181 11.24 13.97 0.35
CA ILE A 181 12.06 14.00 1.58
C ILE A 181 13.54 14.06 1.22
N ALA A 182 13.98 13.22 0.27
CA ALA A 182 15.36 13.20 -0.18
C ALA A 182 15.80 14.54 -0.76
N TYR A 183 14.94 15.18 -1.55
CA TYR A 183 15.18 16.51 -2.10
C TYR A 183 15.33 17.58 -1.02
N PHE A 184 14.46 17.61 -0.02
CA PHE A 184 14.59 18.59 1.07
C PHE A 184 15.86 18.37 1.89
N VAL A 185 16.19 17.12 2.21
CA VAL A 185 17.46 16.79 2.89
C VAL A 185 18.64 17.23 2.03
N TYR A 186 18.64 16.92 0.74
CA TYR A 186 19.66 17.35 -0.20
C TYR A 186 19.86 18.86 -0.20
N LEU A 187 18.78 19.65 -0.31
CA LEU A 187 18.86 21.11 -0.30
C LEU A 187 19.49 21.65 0.99
N LEU A 188 19.15 21.05 2.13
CA LEU A 188 19.64 21.47 3.44
C LEU A 188 21.11 21.10 3.69
N LEU A 189 21.60 20.04 3.04
CA LEU A 189 22.96 19.53 3.21
C LEU A 189 23.93 19.95 2.11
N LYS A 190 23.44 20.33 0.92
CA LYS A 190 24.27 20.73 -0.24
C LYS A 190 25.31 21.82 0.05
N PRO A 191 25.05 22.83 0.89
CA PRO A 191 26.07 23.81 1.26
C PRO A 191 27.24 23.22 2.06
N PHE A 192 27.00 22.12 2.77
CA PHE A 192 27.95 21.47 3.68
C PHE A 192 28.69 20.31 3.03
N ASN A 193 28.03 19.59 2.11
CA ASN A 193 28.64 18.51 1.35
C ASN A 193 28.13 18.50 -0.09
N LYS A 194 29.02 18.43 -1.08
CA LYS A 194 28.68 18.40 -2.51
C LYS A 194 28.43 16.99 -3.05
N LYS A 195 28.91 15.96 -2.36
CA LYS A 195 28.85 14.55 -2.77
C LYS A 195 27.64 13.85 -2.14
N ILE A 196 26.45 14.31 -2.52
CA ILE A 196 25.17 13.79 -2.02
C ILE A 196 24.50 12.98 -3.12
N TYR A 197 24.11 11.74 -2.82
CA TYR A 197 23.51 10.81 -3.77
C TYR A 197 22.22 10.19 -3.23
N ARG A 198 21.32 9.85 -4.14
CA ARG A 198 20.12 9.09 -3.86
C ARG A 198 20.41 7.60 -4.04
N LEU A 199 20.00 6.81 -3.05
CA LEU A 199 20.20 5.37 -2.97
C LEU A 199 18.82 4.71 -2.90
N GLU A 200 18.46 3.91 -3.89
CA GLU A 200 17.11 3.33 -4.00
C GLU A 200 17.13 1.81 -3.77
N PHE A 201 16.22 1.31 -2.93
CA PHE A 201 16.02 -0.12 -2.70
C PHE A 201 14.54 -0.44 -2.50
N HIS A 202 14.12 -1.63 -2.93
CA HIS A 202 12.73 -2.10 -2.83
C HIS A 202 12.54 -3.17 -1.75
N GLU A 203 13.60 -3.54 -1.05
CA GLU A 203 13.57 -4.44 0.11
C GLU A 203 14.70 -4.05 1.07
N VAL A 204 14.44 -4.15 2.38
CA VAL A 204 15.44 -3.85 3.41
C VAL A 204 16.23 -5.14 3.68
N THR A 205 17.16 -5.48 2.79
CA THR A 205 18.03 -6.66 2.93
C THR A 205 19.49 -6.27 2.70
N LYS A 206 20.44 -7.03 3.29
CA LYS A 206 21.88 -6.75 3.12
C LYS A 206 22.28 -6.65 1.64
N ASN A 207 21.82 -7.60 0.82
CA ASN A 207 22.16 -7.65 -0.60
C ASN A 207 21.54 -6.47 -1.36
N ALA A 208 20.29 -6.10 -1.07
CA ALA A 208 19.66 -4.96 -1.73
C ALA A 208 20.35 -3.64 -1.37
N ILE A 209 20.76 -3.46 -0.12
CA ILE A 209 21.51 -2.27 0.31
C ILE A 209 22.89 -2.21 -0.36
N LEU A 210 23.64 -3.31 -0.39
CA LEU A 210 24.93 -3.36 -1.07
C LEU A 210 24.81 -3.05 -2.57
N ASN A 211 23.83 -3.65 -3.24
CA ASN A 211 23.55 -3.37 -4.66
C ASN A 211 23.14 -1.91 -4.89
N ALA A 212 22.34 -1.33 -3.99
CA ALA A 212 21.94 0.06 -4.08
C ALA A 212 23.11 1.05 -3.85
N ILE A 213 24.08 0.70 -3.02
CA ILE A 213 25.33 1.48 -2.83
C ILE A 213 26.18 1.48 -4.11
N GLU A 214 26.13 0.42 -4.91
CA GLU A 214 26.83 0.34 -6.20
C GLU A 214 26.10 1.11 -7.32
N ASN A 215 24.78 1.31 -7.18
CA ASN A 215 23.92 1.94 -8.18
C ASN A 215 23.35 3.29 -7.68
N LEU A 216 24.23 4.20 -7.29
CA LEU A 216 23.84 5.55 -6.85
C LEU A 216 23.31 6.38 -8.03
N ARG A 217 22.29 7.19 -7.76
CA ARG A 217 21.72 8.14 -8.72
C ARG A 217 21.60 9.54 -8.14
N GLU A 218 21.29 10.50 -9.00
CA GLU A 218 20.83 11.82 -8.58
C GLU A 218 19.35 11.79 -8.21
N ILE A 219 18.89 12.84 -7.53
CA ILE A 219 17.48 13.02 -7.19
C ILE A 219 16.67 13.29 -8.45
N ASP A 220 15.54 12.60 -8.58
CA ASP A 220 14.59 12.80 -9.67
C ASP A 220 13.75 14.06 -9.40
N ILE A 221 14.12 15.15 -10.06
CA ILE A 221 13.45 16.44 -9.93
C ILE A 221 12.00 16.40 -10.45
N ASN A 222 11.66 15.53 -11.39
CA ASN A 222 10.29 15.44 -11.91
C ASN A 222 9.36 14.74 -10.91
N MET A 223 9.84 13.69 -10.23
CA MET A 223 9.11 13.07 -9.11
C MET A 223 8.88 14.08 -7.98
N VAL A 224 9.90 14.90 -7.65
CA VAL A 224 9.79 15.97 -6.65
C VAL A 224 8.74 17.00 -7.06
N LYS A 225 8.78 17.49 -8.30
CA LYS A 225 7.79 18.43 -8.84
C LYS A 225 6.38 17.87 -8.75
N ALA A 226 6.18 16.61 -9.16
CA ALA A 226 4.88 15.95 -9.04
C ALA A 226 4.39 15.89 -7.59
N GLN A 227 5.27 15.62 -6.63
CA GLN A 227 4.92 15.62 -5.21
C GLN A 227 4.62 17.02 -4.66
N ILE A 228 5.34 18.06 -5.10
CA ILE A 228 5.05 19.44 -4.72
C ILE A 228 3.68 19.86 -5.26
N VAL A 229 3.35 19.57 -6.52
CA VAL A 229 2.02 19.88 -7.09
C VAL A 229 0.91 19.22 -6.27
N ARG A 230 1.08 17.94 -5.90
CA ARG A 230 0.13 17.24 -5.02
C ARG A 230 -0.04 17.95 -3.68
N ARG A 231 1.07 18.35 -3.07
CA ARG A 231 1.03 19.00 -1.75
C ARG A 231 0.39 20.39 -1.82
N VAL A 232 0.64 21.13 -2.89
CA VAL A 232 0.01 22.42 -3.18
C VAL A 232 -1.49 22.25 -3.44
N GLU A 233 -1.89 21.25 -4.22
CA GLU A 233 -3.31 20.95 -4.48
C GLU A 233 -4.06 20.64 -3.17
N ASP A 234 -3.54 19.70 -2.38
CA ASP A 234 -4.08 19.35 -1.06
C ASP A 234 -4.20 20.59 -0.16
N ARG A 235 -3.21 21.49 -0.23
CA ARG A 235 -3.19 22.72 0.58
C ARG A 235 -4.23 23.72 0.09
N TRP A 236 -4.24 24.06 -1.19
CA TRP A 236 -5.12 25.08 -1.73
C TRP A 236 -6.57 24.63 -1.83
N LEU A 237 -6.84 23.54 -2.54
CA LEU A 237 -8.20 23.06 -2.76
C LEU A 237 -8.74 22.37 -1.52
N GLY A 238 -7.92 21.53 -0.87
CA GLY A 238 -8.32 20.83 0.35
C GLY A 238 -8.64 21.80 1.50
N PHE A 239 -7.80 22.79 1.79
CA PHE A 239 -8.13 23.75 2.85
C PHE A 239 -9.30 24.66 2.48
N SER A 240 -9.37 25.15 1.24
CA SER A 240 -10.49 26.00 0.80
C SER A 240 -11.82 25.27 0.95
N LEU A 241 -11.94 24.05 0.41
CA LEU A 241 -13.15 23.25 0.54
C LEU A 241 -13.44 22.89 2.00
N SER A 242 -12.40 22.61 2.80
CA SER A 242 -12.55 22.34 4.23
C SER A 242 -13.11 23.54 4.99
N GLN A 243 -12.60 24.75 4.76
CA GLN A 243 -13.13 25.97 5.37
C GLN A 243 -14.59 26.20 4.98
N ILE A 244 -14.93 26.01 3.70
CA ILE A 244 -16.30 26.14 3.19
C ILE A 244 -17.26 25.21 3.94
N VAL A 245 -16.92 23.92 4.05
CA VAL A 245 -17.81 22.97 4.76
C VAL A 245 -17.81 23.22 6.27
N GLN A 246 -16.70 23.64 6.87
CA GLN A 246 -16.64 23.99 8.29
C GLN A 246 -17.55 25.18 8.62
N GLU A 247 -17.55 26.21 7.78
CA GLU A 247 -18.41 27.39 7.92
C GLU A 247 -19.88 27.04 7.64
N LYS A 248 -20.17 26.35 6.53
CA LYS A 248 -21.54 25.99 6.15
C LYS A 248 -22.23 25.13 7.21
N PHE A 249 -21.52 24.16 7.76
CA PHE A 249 -22.07 23.20 8.73
C PHE A 249 -21.74 23.54 10.19
N LYS A 250 -21.01 24.64 10.43
CA LYS A 250 -20.56 25.12 11.76
C LYS A 250 -19.80 24.06 12.56
N LYS A 251 -18.90 23.31 11.89
CA LYS A 251 -18.15 22.19 12.48
C LYS A 251 -16.68 22.23 12.06
N LYS A 252 -15.81 22.71 12.96
CA LYS A 252 -14.37 22.93 12.69
C LYS A 252 -13.56 21.68 12.38
N TRP A 253 -14.04 20.50 12.76
CA TRP A 253 -13.33 19.23 12.49
C TRP A 253 -13.63 18.65 11.11
N LEU A 254 -14.49 19.28 10.30
CA LEU A 254 -14.80 18.79 8.96
C LEU A 254 -13.65 19.05 7.98
N SER A 255 -13.51 18.17 6.99
CA SER A 255 -12.57 18.36 5.89
C SER A 255 -13.16 17.85 4.60
N ALA A 256 -12.86 18.53 3.51
CA ALA A 256 -13.23 18.14 2.17
C ALA A 256 -12.00 18.22 1.26
N GLY A 257 -11.97 17.39 0.22
CA GLY A 257 -10.88 17.34 -0.73
C GLY A 257 -11.32 16.61 -2.00
N ARG A 258 -10.54 16.77 -3.07
CA ARG A 258 -10.89 16.25 -4.39
C ARG A 258 -11.01 14.75 -4.44
N VAL A 259 -10.16 14.02 -3.72
CA VAL A 259 -10.28 12.57 -3.65
C VAL A 259 -11.33 12.12 -2.62
N GLN A 260 -11.43 12.82 -1.49
CA GLN A 260 -12.35 12.45 -0.41
C GLN A 260 -13.83 12.56 -0.85
N THR A 261 -14.16 13.53 -1.70
CA THR A 261 -15.55 13.85 -2.07
C THR A 261 -16.18 12.82 -3.03
N PRO A 262 -15.54 12.39 -4.14
CA PRO A 262 -16.01 11.28 -4.98
C PRO A 262 -16.17 9.99 -4.20
N VAL A 263 -15.22 9.66 -3.33
CA VAL A 263 -15.28 8.42 -2.53
C VAL A 263 -16.47 8.44 -1.58
N LEU A 264 -16.72 9.58 -0.92
CA LEU A 264 -17.95 9.77 -0.14
C LEU A 264 -19.20 9.63 -1.01
N GLY A 265 -19.17 10.21 -2.21
CA GLY A 265 -20.23 10.09 -3.21
C GLY A 265 -20.57 8.66 -3.57
N TRP A 266 -19.57 7.82 -3.85
CA TRP A 266 -19.79 6.40 -4.15
C TRP A 266 -20.48 5.66 -3.00
N ILE A 267 -20.12 5.96 -1.75
CA ILE A 267 -20.73 5.36 -0.56
C ILE A 267 -22.20 5.83 -0.43
N VAL A 268 -22.47 7.12 -0.68
CA VAL A 268 -23.81 7.70 -0.65
C VAL A 268 -24.70 7.12 -1.74
N ASP A 269 -24.23 7.13 -2.98
CA ASP A 269 -24.95 6.60 -4.14
C ASP A 269 -25.24 5.10 -3.95
N ARG A 270 -24.24 4.31 -3.51
CA ARG A 270 -24.43 2.88 -3.24
C ARG A 270 -25.44 2.62 -2.13
N TYR A 271 -25.51 3.48 -1.11
CA TYR A 271 -26.51 3.37 -0.06
C TYR A 271 -27.93 3.53 -0.61
N PHE A 272 -28.17 4.53 -1.46
CA PHE A 272 -29.47 4.73 -2.10
C PHE A 272 -29.81 3.65 -3.13
N ASP A 273 -28.84 3.22 -3.94
CA ASP A 273 -28.98 2.08 -4.86
C ASP A 273 -29.42 0.81 -4.12
N ARG A 274 -28.81 0.55 -2.96
CA ARG A 274 -29.23 -0.56 -2.10
C ARG A 274 -30.67 -0.39 -1.66
N LEU A 275 -31.08 0.76 -1.15
CA LEU A 275 -32.46 0.98 -0.71
C LEU A 275 -33.47 0.77 -1.84
N ASN A 276 -33.16 1.24 -3.05
CA ASN A 276 -34.03 1.15 -4.23
C ASN A 276 -34.06 -0.25 -4.86
N SER A 277 -33.02 -1.06 -4.64
CA SER A 277 -32.87 -2.41 -5.17
C SER A 277 -33.37 -3.54 -4.26
N LYS A 278 -34.13 -3.19 -3.21
CA LYS A 278 -34.80 -4.16 -2.35
C LYS A 278 -35.75 -5.03 -3.19
N HIS A 279 -35.52 -6.34 -3.12
CA HIS A 279 -36.35 -7.36 -3.78
C HIS A 279 -36.44 -8.60 -2.88
N PHE A 280 -37.26 -9.57 -3.28
CA PHE A 280 -37.29 -10.89 -2.63
C PHE A 280 -36.49 -11.92 -3.42
N GLN A 281 -35.78 -12.79 -2.70
CA GLN A 281 -35.17 -14.01 -3.24
C GLN A 281 -35.94 -15.22 -2.74
N LEU A 282 -36.12 -16.20 -3.61
CA LEU A 282 -36.64 -17.51 -3.24
C LEU A 282 -35.48 -18.41 -2.81
N ILE A 283 -35.70 -19.17 -1.76
CA ILE A 283 -34.80 -20.19 -1.23
C ILE A 283 -35.57 -21.50 -1.30
N ILE A 284 -35.19 -22.36 -2.24
CA ILE A 284 -35.85 -23.63 -2.51
C ILE A 284 -34.96 -24.73 -1.92
N SER A 285 -35.45 -25.39 -0.88
CA SER A 285 -34.83 -26.59 -0.32
C SER A 285 -35.39 -27.81 -1.03
N LEU A 286 -34.49 -28.67 -1.50
CA LEU A 286 -34.78 -29.90 -2.24
C LEU A 286 -34.67 -31.11 -1.31
N LYS A 287 -35.40 -32.20 -1.59
CA LYS A 287 -35.34 -33.43 -0.78
C LYS A 287 -33.96 -34.11 -0.78
N ASP A 288 -33.11 -33.82 -1.77
CA ASP A 288 -31.72 -34.28 -1.82
C ASP A 288 -30.79 -33.50 -0.86
N GLY A 289 -31.35 -32.61 -0.04
CA GLY A 289 -30.63 -31.80 0.97
C GLY A 289 -30.05 -30.49 0.43
N LYS A 290 -30.21 -30.21 -0.87
CA LYS A 290 -29.63 -29.00 -1.49
C LYS A 290 -30.57 -27.81 -1.43
N THR A 291 -29.97 -26.63 -1.58
CA THR A 291 -30.71 -25.37 -1.58
C THR A 291 -30.38 -24.57 -2.83
N LEU A 292 -31.41 -24.26 -3.62
CA LEU A 292 -31.34 -23.38 -4.77
C LEU A 292 -31.80 -21.98 -4.38
N VAL A 293 -31.06 -20.96 -4.80
CA VAL A 293 -31.39 -19.55 -4.55
C VAL A 293 -31.75 -18.89 -5.88
N ILE A 294 -32.98 -18.40 -6.00
CA ILE A 294 -33.45 -17.71 -7.19
C ILE A 294 -33.58 -16.22 -6.88
N PRO A 295 -32.77 -15.36 -7.51
CA PRO A 295 -33.02 -13.93 -7.51
C PRO A 295 -34.31 -13.61 -8.28
N THR A 296 -35.21 -12.84 -7.68
CA THR A 296 -36.43 -12.38 -8.34
C THR A 296 -36.46 -10.86 -8.39
N GLU A 297 -37.14 -10.26 -9.37
CA GLU A 297 -37.34 -8.80 -9.42
C GLU A 297 -38.55 -8.34 -8.58
N ILE A 298 -39.15 -9.26 -7.82
CA ILE A 298 -40.42 -9.01 -7.12
C ILE A 298 -40.15 -8.23 -5.83
N LYS A 299 -40.81 -7.07 -5.72
CA LYS A 299 -40.79 -6.23 -4.50
C LYS A 299 -41.99 -6.45 -3.58
N ASP A 300 -43.07 -7.06 -4.09
CA ASP A 300 -44.31 -7.30 -3.36
C ASP A 300 -44.26 -8.62 -2.56
N LYS A 301 -44.47 -8.51 -1.24
CA LYS A 301 -44.49 -9.63 -0.30
C LYS A 301 -45.67 -10.58 -0.53
N LYS A 302 -46.83 -10.11 -0.99
CA LYS A 302 -47.99 -10.97 -1.27
C LYS A 302 -47.71 -11.82 -2.51
N LYS A 303 -47.25 -11.18 -3.58
CA LYS A 303 -46.92 -11.86 -4.85
C LYS A 303 -45.85 -12.94 -4.69
N ILE A 304 -44.77 -12.65 -3.94
CA ILE A 304 -43.73 -13.67 -3.71
C ILE A 304 -44.23 -14.84 -2.87
N LYS A 305 -45.13 -14.58 -1.91
CA LYS A 305 -45.72 -15.63 -1.07
C LYS A 305 -46.62 -16.57 -1.89
N GLU A 306 -47.36 -16.04 -2.85
CA GLU A 306 -48.15 -16.85 -3.79
C GLU A 306 -47.26 -17.70 -4.70
N ILE A 307 -46.20 -17.11 -5.24
CA ILE A 307 -45.22 -17.83 -6.07
C ILE A 307 -44.53 -18.94 -5.26
N ALA A 308 -44.12 -18.66 -4.02
CA ALA A 308 -43.52 -19.66 -3.15
C ALA A 308 -44.45 -20.87 -2.91
N LYS A 309 -45.76 -20.62 -2.72
CA LYS A 309 -46.77 -21.69 -2.58
C LYS A 309 -46.97 -22.50 -3.86
N LYS A 310 -46.85 -21.88 -5.04
CA LYS A 310 -46.96 -22.58 -6.32
C LYS A 310 -45.74 -23.49 -6.55
N ILE A 311 -44.54 -22.97 -6.33
CA ILE A 311 -43.28 -23.70 -6.49
C ILE A 311 -43.19 -24.90 -5.54
N LEU A 312 -43.71 -24.79 -4.31
CA LEU A 312 -43.70 -25.89 -3.33
C LEU A 312 -44.42 -27.15 -3.82
N LYS A 313 -45.36 -27.04 -4.77
CA LYS A 313 -46.11 -28.18 -5.32
C LYS A 313 -45.43 -28.83 -6.54
N SER A 314 -44.17 -28.49 -6.80
CA SER A 314 -43.47 -28.86 -8.02
C SER A 314 -42.18 -29.62 -7.76
N GLU A 315 -41.61 -30.08 -8.85
CA GLU A 315 -40.33 -30.75 -8.96
C GLU A 315 -39.36 -29.86 -9.76
N VAL A 316 -38.08 -30.02 -9.47
CA VAL A 316 -37.02 -29.45 -10.31
C VAL A 316 -36.50 -30.52 -11.26
N TYR A 317 -36.24 -30.14 -12.51
CA TYR A 317 -35.64 -31.05 -13.48
C TYR A 317 -34.39 -30.47 -14.12
N ILE A 318 -33.48 -31.37 -14.46
CA ILE A 318 -32.22 -31.05 -15.11
C ILE A 318 -32.48 -30.83 -16.60
N LYS A 319 -32.28 -29.60 -17.07
CA LYS A 319 -32.41 -29.23 -18.50
C LYS A 319 -31.17 -29.61 -19.30
N SER A 320 -29.98 -29.40 -18.71
CA SER A 320 -28.72 -29.81 -19.30
C SER A 320 -27.67 -30.08 -18.24
N TYR A 321 -26.72 -30.94 -18.59
CA TYR A 321 -25.59 -31.32 -17.76
C TYR A 321 -24.36 -31.52 -18.64
N SER A 322 -23.23 -30.96 -18.25
CA SER A 322 -21.94 -31.19 -18.90
C SER A 322 -20.82 -31.26 -17.85
N GLU A 323 -19.80 -32.03 -18.18
CA GLU A 323 -18.56 -32.09 -17.42
C GLU A 323 -17.39 -31.75 -18.33
N LYS A 324 -16.39 -31.05 -17.78
CA LYS A 324 -15.15 -30.72 -18.48
C LYS A 324 -13.98 -30.68 -17.51
N GLU A 325 -12.79 -30.97 -18.01
CA GLU A 325 -11.57 -30.67 -17.27
C GLU A 325 -11.26 -29.18 -17.38
N GLU A 326 -10.92 -28.54 -16.27
CA GLU A 326 -10.56 -27.12 -16.23
C GLU A 326 -9.31 -26.91 -15.38
N GLU A 327 -8.41 -26.05 -15.86
CA GLU A 327 -7.25 -25.61 -15.09
C GLU A 327 -7.54 -24.28 -14.40
N ILE A 328 -7.42 -24.29 -13.08
CA ILE A 328 -7.56 -23.09 -12.26
C ILE A 328 -6.16 -22.53 -12.00
N TYR A 329 -5.89 -21.40 -12.63
CA TYR A 329 -4.64 -20.67 -12.46
C TYR A 329 -4.60 -19.94 -11.11
N PRO A 330 -3.41 -19.85 -10.48
CA PRO A 330 -3.28 -19.06 -9.26
C PRO A 330 -3.55 -17.58 -9.55
N ASN A 331 -3.95 -16.85 -8.51
CA ASN A 331 -4.05 -15.39 -8.60
C ASN A 331 -2.65 -14.74 -8.60
N PRO A 332 -2.50 -13.52 -9.14
CA PRO A 332 -1.25 -12.78 -9.07
C PRO A 332 -0.79 -12.51 -7.62
N PRO A 333 0.50 -12.22 -7.42
CA PRO A 333 1.02 -11.74 -6.14
C PRO A 333 0.34 -10.44 -5.72
N LEU A 334 0.34 -10.15 -4.42
CA LEU A 334 -0.40 -9.01 -3.88
C LEU A 334 0.23 -7.68 -4.29
N ILE A 335 -0.61 -6.77 -4.76
CA ILE A 335 -0.35 -5.33 -4.75
C ILE A 335 -1.05 -4.67 -3.56
N THR A 336 -0.80 -3.38 -3.32
CA THR A 336 -1.36 -2.65 -2.17
C THR A 336 -2.86 -2.82 -2.03
N SER A 337 -3.63 -2.63 -3.10
CA SER A 337 -5.10 -2.76 -3.07
C SER A 337 -5.53 -4.17 -2.70
N THR A 338 -4.98 -5.19 -3.35
CA THR A 338 -5.34 -6.59 -3.13
C THR A 338 -4.89 -7.11 -1.76
N MET A 339 -3.76 -6.61 -1.23
CA MET A 339 -3.32 -6.89 0.14
C MET A 339 -4.32 -6.33 1.14
N LEU A 340 -4.68 -5.05 0.99
CA LEU A 340 -5.64 -4.39 1.88
C LEU A 340 -6.99 -5.10 1.85
N GLN A 341 -7.46 -5.48 0.66
CA GLN A 341 -8.72 -6.21 0.51
C GLN A 341 -8.70 -7.58 1.18
N LEU A 342 -7.67 -8.38 0.90
CA LEU A 342 -7.57 -9.74 1.38
C LEU A 342 -7.38 -9.77 2.90
N ALA A 343 -6.46 -8.95 3.42
CA ALA A 343 -6.21 -8.85 4.86
C ALA A 343 -7.41 -8.27 5.62
N ASN A 344 -8.10 -7.25 5.10
CA ASN A 344 -9.31 -6.72 5.73
C ASN A 344 -10.44 -7.77 5.76
N ARG A 345 -10.61 -8.53 4.68
CA ARG A 345 -11.63 -9.58 4.59
C ARG A 345 -11.38 -10.73 5.58
N ILE A 346 -10.12 -11.18 5.68
CA ILE A 346 -9.73 -12.31 6.53
C ILE A 346 -9.64 -11.88 8.00
N LEU A 347 -8.88 -10.82 8.28
CA LEU A 347 -8.52 -10.42 9.65
C LEU A 347 -9.54 -9.48 10.30
N LYS A 348 -10.44 -8.87 9.51
CA LYS A 348 -11.48 -7.93 9.99
C LYS A 348 -10.92 -6.74 10.78
N ILE A 349 -9.69 -6.32 10.45
CA ILE A 349 -9.07 -5.09 10.97
C ILE A 349 -9.08 -4.00 9.90
N SER A 350 -8.97 -2.74 10.33
CA SER A 350 -9.03 -1.58 9.45
C SER A 350 -7.84 -1.51 8.50
N VAL A 351 -8.04 -0.89 7.34
CA VAL A 351 -7.03 -0.79 6.27
C VAL A 351 -5.82 0.05 6.67
N ASP A 352 -6.00 1.05 7.55
CA ASP A 352 -4.91 1.83 8.13
C ASP A 352 -3.99 0.97 8.99
N ARG A 353 -4.56 0.08 9.81
CA ARG A 353 -3.79 -0.85 10.64
C ARG A 353 -3.03 -1.86 9.79
N ILE A 354 -3.63 -2.34 8.70
CA ILE A 354 -2.96 -3.26 7.75
C ILE A 354 -1.78 -2.55 7.08
N MET A 355 -1.94 -1.29 6.64
CA MET A 355 -0.83 -0.52 6.08
C MET A 355 0.30 -0.31 7.09
N GLN A 356 -0.03 -0.01 8.35
CA GLN A 356 0.99 0.11 9.41
C GLN A 356 1.76 -1.20 9.61
N ILE A 357 1.06 -2.33 9.68
CA ILE A 357 1.70 -3.65 9.79
C ILE A 357 2.59 -3.95 8.58
N ALA A 358 2.15 -3.60 7.36
CA ALA A 358 2.94 -3.80 6.16
C ALA A 358 4.19 -2.90 6.13
N GLN A 359 4.10 -1.67 6.63
CA GLN A 359 5.26 -0.79 6.85
C GLN A 359 6.24 -1.45 7.82
N ASP A 360 5.77 -1.93 8.97
CA ASP A 360 6.60 -2.58 9.99
C ASP A 360 7.29 -3.84 9.42
N LEU A 361 6.58 -4.67 8.66
CA LEU A 361 7.15 -5.84 7.99
C LEU A 361 8.22 -5.47 6.93
N PHE A 362 8.01 -4.38 6.20
CA PHE A 362 8.98 -3.88 5.22
C PHE A 362 10.24 -3.33 5.91
N GLU A 363 10.08 -2.53 6.96
CA GLU A 363 11.19 -1.96 7.74
C GLU A 363 11.98 -3.03 8.52
N ALA A 364 11.32 -4.14 8.88
CA ALA A 364 11.95 -5.34 9.43
C ALA A 364 12.73 -6.16 8.38
N GLY A 365 12.60 -5.82 7.08
CA GLY A 365 13.25 -6.54 6.00
C GLY A 365 12.59 -7.89 5.67
N LEU A 366 11.32 -8.08 6.02
CA LEU A 366 10.59 -9.34 5.83
C LEU A 366 9.80 -9.39 4.53
N ILE A 367 9.38 -8.23 4.01
CA ILE A 367 8.67 -8.11 2.73
C ILE A 367 9.28 -7.02 1.85
N THR A 368 8.97 -7.06 0.55
CA THR A 368 9.24 -5.97 -0.40
C THR A 368 8.38 -4.73 -0.09
N TYR A 369 8.70 -3.62 -0.76
CA TYR A 369 7.99 -2.36 -0.58
C TYR A 369 6.47 -2.50 -0.78
N HIS A 370 5.73 -2.18 0.28
CA HIS A 370 4.31 -2.48 0.39
C HIS A 370 3.39 -1.46 -0.31
N ARG A 371 3.92 -0.32 -0.78
CA ARG A 371 3.17 0.68 -1.56
C ARG A 371 3.45 0.54 -3.05
N THR A 372 2.89 -0.51 -3.63
CA THR A 372 3.06 -0.89 -5.05
C THR A 372 1.72 -1.18 -5.71
N ASP A 373 1.61 -0.82 -6.99
CA ASP A 373 0.53 -1.15 -7.93
C ASP A 373 0.99 -2.16 -9.01
N SER A 374 2.24 -2.60 -8.94
CA SER A 374 2.85 -3.55 -9.88
C SER A 374 2.74 -4.99 -9.38
N THR A 375 2.25 -5.90 -10.24
CA THR A 375 2.28 -7.35 -9.99
C THR A 375 3.61 -8.00 -10.34
N ARG A 376 4.60 -7.24 -10.83
CA ARG A 376 5.88 -7.76 -11.32
C ARG A 376 6.67 -8.46 -10.19
N ILE A 377 7.30 -9.59 -10.52
CA ILE A 377 8.26 -10.29 -9.64
C ILE A 377 9.63 -10.32 -10.32
N SER A 378 10.68 -9.98 -9.57
CA SER A 378 12.07 -10.03 -10.05
C SER A 378 12.62 -11.45 -10.11
N PRO A 379 13.74 -11.67 -10.82
CA PRO A 379 14.43 -12.97 -10.80
C PRO A 379 14.77 -13.45 -9.38
N VAL A 380 15.12 -12.53 -8.47
CA VAL A 380 15.38 -12.85 -7.06
C VAL A 380 14.13 -13.37 -6.38
N GLY A 381 12.98 -12.72 -6.59
CA GLY A 381 11.69 -13.20 -6.10
C GLY A 381 11.35 -14.59 -6.64
N ILE A 382 11.48 -14.81 -7.94
CA ILE A 382 11.23 -16.12 -8.56
C ILE A 382 12.12 -17.20 -7.93
N GLN A 383 13.39 -16.90 -7.66
CA GLN A 383 14.30 -17.82 -7.01
C GLN A 383 13.88 -18.14 -5.56
N ILE A 384 13.47 -17.14 -4.77
CA ILE A 384 12.94 -17.35 -3.41
C ILE A 384 11.75 -18.33 -3.43
N ALA A 385 10.81 -18.14 -4.37
CA ALA A 385 9.68 -19.04 -4.50
C ALA A 385 10.12 -20.44 -4.93
N LYS A 386 11.06 -20.55 -5.87
CA LYS A 386 11.61 -21.83 -6.33
C LYS A 386 12.24 -22.61 -5.18
N ASP A 387 13.03 -21.95 -4.34
CA ASP A 387 13.70 -22.58 -3.21
C ASP A 387 12.68 -23.17 -2.24
N TYR A 388 11.68 -22.37 -1.83
CA TYR A 388 10.63 -22.82 -0.91
C TYR A 388 9.77 -23.94 -1.50
N ILE A 389 9.30 -23.78 -2.75
CA ILE A 389 8.41 -24.75 -3.41
C ILE A 389 9.14 -26.08 -3.63
N SER A 390 10.39 -26.04 -4.09
CA SER A 390 11.17 -27.25 -4.35
C SER A 390 11.46 -28.02 -3.06
N GLU A 391 11.76 -27.30 -1.97
CA GLU A 391 12.00 -27.91 -0.66
C GLU A 391 10.72 -28.50 -0.05
N LYS A 392 9.59 -27.77 -0.14
CA LYS A 392 8.37 -28.13 0.58
C LYS A 392 7.44 -29.08 -0.18
N PHE A 393 7.34 -28.92 -1.50
CA PHE A 393 6.34 -29.61 -2.34
C PHE A 393 6.96 -30.41 -3.48
N GLY A 394 8.14 -30.03 -3.96
CA GLY A 394 8.79 -30.65 -5.12
C GLY A 394 8.89 -29.68 -6.31
N LEU A 395 9.94 -29.85 -7.12
CA LEU A 395 10.25 -28.96 -8.25
C LEU A 395 9.16 -28.98 -9.33
N GLU A 396 8.42 -30.09 -9.46
CA GLU A 396 7.31 -30.27 -10.39
C GLU A 396 6.12 -29.33 -10.14
N TYR A 397 6.01 -28.77 -8.93
CA TYR A 397 4.98 -27.81 -8.57
C TYR A 397 5.41 -26.35 -8.80
N PHE A 398 6.67 -26.10 -9.13
CA PHE A 398 7.16 -24.76 -9.40
C PHE A 398 6.84 -24.32 -10.84
N ASN A 399 6.29 -23.12 -10.98
CA ASN A 399 6.10 -22.43 -12.25
C ASN A 399 6.40 -20.93 -12.07
N GLY A 400 7.66 -20.55 -12.34
CA GLY A 400 8.15 -19.18 -12.20
C GLY A 400 7.46 -18.23 -13.16
N ARG A 401 6.77 -17.22 -12.62
CA ARG A 401 6.03 -16.21 -13.37
C ARG A 401 6.48 -14.81 -12.96
N SER A 402 6.84 -13.99 -13.93
CA SER A 402 7.14 -12.58 -13.70
C SER A 402 5.90 -11.74 -13.42
N TRP A 403 4.70 -12.18 -13.86
CA TRP A 403 3.38 -11.51 -13.70
C TRP A 403 3.23 -10.09 -14.28
N GLY A 404 4.30 -9.50 -14.79
CA GLY A 404 4.32 -8.16 -15.38
C GLY A 404 5.68 -7.85 -16.00
N THR A 405 5.74 -6.76 -16.76
CA THR A 405 6.94 -6.28 -17.46
C THR A 405 7.12 -4.79 -17.22
N GLY A 406 8.37 -4.34 -16.99
CA GLY A 406 8.68 -2.93 -16.75
C GLY A 406 8.40 -2.46 -15.31
N GLY A 407 8.91 -1.26 -14.98
CA GLY A 407 8.79 -0.63 -13.66
C GLY A 407 9.84 -1.07 -12.63
N ALA A 408 10.26 -0.15 -11.77
CA ALA A 408 11.19 -0.40 -10.67
C ALA A 408 10.53 -1.22 -9.54
N HIS A 409 9.20 -1.05 -9.36
CA HIS A 409 8.45 -1.71 -8.29
C HIS A 409 8.11 -3.17 -8.58
N GLU A 410 8.32 -4.01 -7.56
CA GLU A 410 7.79 -5.37 -7.49
C GLU A 410 6.44 -5.41 -6.76
N ALA A 411 5.74 -6.54 -6.88
CA ALA A 411 4.64 -6.88 -6.00
C ALA A 411 5.10 -7.07 -4.54
N ILE A 412 4.14 -7.12 -3.63
CA ILE A 412 4.36 -7.39 -2.21
C ILE A 412 4.62 -8.88 -2.03
N ARG A 413 5.84 -9.24 -1.67
CA ARG A 413 6.30 -10.61 -1.44
C ARG A 413 7.27 -10.70 -0.26
N PRO A 414 7.48 -11.89 0.31
CA PRO A 414 8.56 -12.14 1.25
C PRO A 414 9.95 -11.90 0.64
N THR A 415 10.91 -11.53 1.48
CA THR A 415 12.33 -11.40 1.13
C THR A 415 13.13 -12.69 1.35
N LYS A 416 12.53 -13.68 2.02
CA LYS A 416 13.16 -14.95 2.38
C LYS A 416 12.19 -16.12 2.16
N PRO A 417 12.69 -17.33 1.84
CA PRO A 417 11.87 -18.52 1.62
C PRO A 417 11.45 -19.17 2.97
N ILE A 418 10.79 -18.41 3.85
CA ILE A 418 10.37 -18.87 5.18
C ILE A 418 8.88 -18.57 5.39
N ASP A 419 8.09 -19.58 5.74
CA ASP A 419 6.68 -19.36 6.07
C ASP A 419 6.50 -18.67 7.44
N ALA A 420 5.28 -18.25 7.76
CA ALA A 420 4.99 -17.52 8.99
C ALA A 420 5.29 -18.30 10.28
N SER A 421 5.16 -19.63 10.25
CA SER A 421 5.42 -20.48 11.42
C SER A 421 6.91 -20.60 11.66
N LYS A 422 7.69 -20.87 10.61
CA LYS A 422 9.15 -20.92 10.70
C LYS A 422 9.74 -19.55 11.01
N LEU A 423 9.18 -18.47 10.45
CA LEU A 423 9.58 -17.10 10.79
C LEU A 423 9.45 -16.85 12.30
N ARG A 424 8.32 -17.22 12.90
CA ARG A 424 8.09 -17.08 14.34
C ARG A 424 9.10 -17.90 15.14
N GLU A 425 9.30 -19.17 14.79
CA GLU A 425 10.26 -20.06 15.45
C GLU A 425 11.70 -19.50 15.40
N MET A 426 12.13 -18.99 14.24
CA MET A 426 13.47 -18.41 14.08
C MET A 426 13.66 -17.13 14.89
N ILE A 427 12.62 -16.31 15.03
CA ILE A 427 12.68 -15.09 15.87
C ILE A 427 12.70 -15.47 17.36
N GLU A 428 11.86 -16.41 17.79
CA GLU A 428 11.79 -16.86 19.18
C GLU A 428 13.06 -17.58 19.65
N SER A 429 13.70 -18.35 18.76
CA SER A 429 14.99 -19.03 19.02
C SER A 429 16.21 -18.10 18.93
N GLY A 430 16.05 -16.89 18.38
CA GLY A 430 17.16 -15.96 18.14
C GLY A 430 17.99 -16.26 16.88
N GLU A 431 17.59 -17.23 16.05
CA GLU A 431 18.23 -17.49 14.73
C GLU A 431 18.03 -16.32 13.76
N LEU A 432 16.92 -15.60 13.88
CA LEU A 432 16.61 -14.41 13.10
C LEU A 432 16.34 -13.22 14.03
N GLU A 433 17.27 -12.28 14.07
CA GLU A 433 17.07 -11.02 14.77
C GLU A 433 16.17 -10.09 13.97
N VAL A 434 15.08 -9.62 14.61
CA VAL A 434 14.19 -8.57 14.10
C VAL A 434 14.09 -7.48 15.16
N PHE A 435 14.28 -6.23 14.74
CA PHE A 435 14.39 -5.09 15.67
C PHE A 435 13.09 -4.29 15.83
N ILE A 436 11.98 -4.88 15.39
CA ILE A 436 10.62 -4.36 15.46
C ILE A 436 9.75 -5.40 16.15
N ASP A 437 8.91 -4.96 17.09
CA ASP A 437 8.05 -5.85 17.85
C ASP A 437 6.91 -6.41 16.99
N LEU A 438 7.03 -7.68 16.60
CA LEU A 438 6.02 -8.35 15.77
C LEU A 438 4.88 -8.92 16.62
N THR A 439 3.71 -8.32 16.51
CA THR A 439 2.47 -8.87 17.09
C THR A 439 1.89 -10.03 16.27
N ASN A 440 0.90 -10.76 16.81
CA ASN A 440 0.19 -11.81 16.06
C ASN A 440 -0.42 -11.32 14.73
N TYR A 441 -0.83 -10.04 14.65
CA TYR A 441 -1.33 -9.47 13.40
C TYR A 441 -0.22 -9.30 12.34
N HIS A 442 1.03 -9.09 12.74
CA HIS A 442 2.16 -9.05 11.79
C HIS A 442 2.36 -10.42 11.15
N TYR A 443 2.42 -11.47 11.95
CA TYR A 443 2.51 -12.84 11.44
C TYR A 443 1.33 -13.21 10.54
N ALA A 444 0.12 -12.78 10.89
CA ALA A 444 -1.07 -13.05 10.08
C ALA A 444 -1.05 -12.31 8.72
N VAL A 445 -0.63 -11.04 8.69
CA VAL A 445 -0.47 -10.30 7.42
C VAL A 445 0.67 -10.88 6.59
N TYR A 446 1.80 -11.23 7.23
CA TYR A 446 2.91 -11.91 6.59
C TYR A 446 2.48 -13.25 5.96
N ASP A 447 1.70 -14.07 6.67
CA ASP A 447 1.18 -15.34 6.17
C ASP A 447 0.30 -15.16 4.92
N ILE A 448 -0.57 -14.15 4.92
CA ILE A 448 -1.40 -13.80 3.76
C ILE A 448 -0.53 -13.44 2.54
N ILE A 449 0.50 -12.60 2.75
CA ILE A 449 1.45 -12.19 1.71
C ILE A 449 2.22 -13.41 1.20
N PHE A 450 2.76 -14.20 2.11
CA PHE A 450 3.57 -15.39 1.83
C PHE A 450 2.78 -16.41 1.01
N LYS A 451 1.59 -16.82 1.48
CA LYS A 451 0.75 -17.80 0.80
C LYS A 451 0.37 -17.34 -0.60
N ARG A 452 -0.09 -16.10 -0.76
CA ARG A 452 -0.44 -15.58 -2.10
C ARG A 452 0.77 -15.59 -3.04
N PHE A 453 1.93 -15.16 -2.55
CA PHE A 453 3.15 -15.12 -3.34
C PHE A 453 3.57 -16.52 -3.80
N ILE A 454 3.66 -17.49 -2.89
CA ILE A 454 4.03 -18.87 -3.23
C ILE A 454 3.01 -19.48 -4.22
N GLN A 455 1.70 -19.33 -3.95
CA GLN A 455 0.65 -19.77 -4.87
C GLN A 455 0.83 -19.20 -6.28
N SER A 456 1.16 -17.91 -6.39
CA SER A 456 1.37 -17.24 -7.69
C SER A 456 2.53 -17.83 -8.51
N GLN A 457 3.44 -18.56 -7.88
CA GLN A 457 4.63 -19.19 -8.48
C GLN A 457 4.49 -20.71 -8.59
N MET A 458 3.30 -21.28 -8.35
CA MET A 458 3.03 -22.72 -8.44
C MET A 458 2.24 -23.10 -9.70
N THR A 459 2.23 -24.39 -10.06
CA THR A 459 1.43 -24.91 -11.17
C THR A 459 -0.09 -24.73 -10.93
N PRO A 460 -0.91 -24.62 -12.01
CA PRO A 460 -2.37 -24.62 -11.90
C PRO A 460 -2.91 -25.89 -11.23
N VAL A 461 -4.10 -25.79 -10.65
CA VAL A 461 -4.88 -26.94 -10.16
C VAL A 461 -5.76 -27.42 -11.30
N ARG A 462 -5.80 -28.73 -11.55
CA ARG A 462 -6.72 -29.31 -12.55
C ARG A 462 -7.90 -29.95 -11.83
N ILE A 463 -9.11 -29.56 -12.21
CA ILE A 463 -10.36 -30.08 -11.63
C ILE A 463 -11.24 -30.70 -12.71
N ARG A 464 -12.12 -31.61 -12.30
CA ARG A 464 -13.29 -32.00 -13.09
C ARG A 464 -14.44 -31.08 -12.70
N LYS A 465 -14.81 -30.15 -13.58
CA LYS A 465 -15.90 -29.20 -13.36
C LYS A 465 -17.19 -29.74 -13.96
N PHE A 466 -18.31 -29.59 -13.26
CA PHE A 466 -19.63 -29.78 -13.83
C PHE A 466 -20.35 -28.44 -14.03
N GLU A 467 -21.17 -28.37 -15.07
CA GLU A 467 -22.11 -27.28 -15.34
C GLU A 467 -23.50 -27.87 -15.56
N GLN A 468 -24.48 -27.39 -14.81
CA GLN A 468 -25.83 -27.91 -14.79
C GLN A 468 -26.84 -26.77 -14.91
N VAL A 469 -27.84 -26.93 -15.78
CA VAL A 469 -28.99 -26.03 -15.86
C VAL A 469 -30.19 -26.73 -15.26
N ILE A 470 -30.72 -26.16 -14.17
CA ILE A 470 -31.88 -26.67 -13.46
C ILE A 470 -33.07 -25.81 -13.84
N GLN A 471 -34.16 -26.44 -14.27
CA GLN A 471 -35.39 -25.76 -14.65
C GLN A 471 -36.41 -25.84 -13.51
N VAL A 472 -37.01 -24.69 -13.20
CA VAL A 472 -38.15 -24.56 -12.29
C VAL A 472 -39.39 -24.18 -13.13
N PRO A 473 -40.20 -25.17 -13.55
CA PRO A 473 -41.24 -24.97 -14.57
C PRO A 473 -42.29 -23.91 -14.21
N GLU A 474 -42.72 -23.82 -12.95
CA GLU A 474 -43.83 -22.95 -12.49
C GLU A 474 -43.57 -21.46 -12.71
N ILE A 475 -42.30 -21.08 -12.74
CA ILE A 475 -41.86 -19.70 -12.93
C ILE A 475 -41.01 -19.55 -14.20
N ASN A 476 -40.90 -20.62 -14.99
CA ASN A 476 -40.04 -20.69 -16.16
C ASN A 476 -38.62 -20.15 -15.89
N ALA A 477 -38.04 -20.52 -14.74
CA ALA A 477 -36.71 -20.05 -14.34
C ALA A 477 -35.65 -21.11 -14.58
N GLU A 478 -34.52 -20.68 -15.10
CA GLU A 478 -33.32 -21.49 -15.28
C GLU A 478 -32.26 -21.07 -14.26
N ILE A 479 -31.73 -22.06 -13.54
CA ILE A 479 -30.68 -21.87 -12.54
C ILE A 479 -29.44 -22.58 -13.05
N LYS A 480 -28.37 -21.82 -13.22
CA LYS A 480 -27.05 -22.38 -13.51
C LYS A 480 -26.38 -22.77 -12.20
N LEU A 481 -26.05 -24.04 -12.07
CA LEU A 481 -25.26 -24.58 -10.98
C LEU A 481 -23.94 -25.09 -11.56
N GLU A 482 -22.83 -24.71 -10.94
CA GLU A 482 -21.52 -25.19 -11.32
C GLU A 482 -20.68 -25.49 -10.07
N GLY A 483 -19.64 -26.30 -10.27
CA GLY A 483 -18.62 -26.54 -9.25
C GLY A 483 -17.64 -27.64 -9.65
N ALA A 484 -16.67 -27.87 -8.78
CA ALA A 484 -15.69 -28.94 -8.92
C ALA A 484 -16.25 -30.24 -8.32
N LEU A 485 -16.27 -31.31 -9.11
CA LEU A 485 -16.58 -32.66 -8.63
C LEU A 485 -15.40 -33.25 -7.85
N GLU A 486 -14.21 -33.14 -8.43
CA GLU A 486 -12.97 -33.65 -7.85
C GLU A 486 -11.75 -32.88 -8.36
N ILE A 487 -10.66 -32.98 -7.61
CA ILE A 487 -9.35 -32.47 -8.00
C ILE A 487 -8.61 -33.59 -8.76
N LEU A 488 -8.30 -33.35 -10.02
CA LEU A 488 -7.58 -34.30 -10.88
C LEU A 488 -6.06 -34.17 -10.69
N LYS A 489 -5.57 -32.95 -10.46
CA LYS A 489 -4.16 -32.67 -10.18
C LYS A 489 -4.01 -31.48 -9.25
N HIS A 490 -3.28 -31.67 -8.16
CA HIS A 490 -2.90 -30.61 -7.23
C HIS A 490 -1.89 -29.62 -7.84
N GLY A 491 -1.88 -28.41 -7.32
CA GLY A 491 -1.00 -27.32 -7.71
C GLY A 491 -0.88 -26.32 -6.58
N TRP A 492 -1.22 -25.06 -6.85
CA TRP A 492 -1.16 -23.98 -5.85
C TRP A 492 -2.05 -24.21 -4.61
N ASP A 493 -3.03 -25.12 -4.66
CA ASP A 493 -3.91 -25.45 -3.54
C ASP A 493 -3.20 -26.17 -2.38
N LEU A 494 -2.02 -26.76 -2.63
CA LEU A 494 -1.20 -27.39 -1.57
C LEU A 494 -0.74 -26.40 -0.49
N VAL A 495 -0.68 -25.10 -0.81
CA VAL A 495 -0.35 -24.03 0.14
C VAL A 495 -1.54 -23.71 1.04
N ASP A 496 -2.74 -23.69 0.46
CA ASP A 496 -4.01 -23.43 1.14
C ASP A 496 -5.18 -23.92 0.26
N GLN A 497 -5.86 -24.96 0.73
CA GLN A 497 -6.97 -25.59 0.02
C GLN A 497 -8.29 -24.82 0.13
N PHE A 498 -8.37 -23.76 0.93
CA PHE A 498 -9.62 -23.05 1.23
C PHE A 498 -10.40 -22.66 -0.04
N LEU A 499 -9.72 -22.10 -1.04
CA LEU A 499 -10.37 -21.65 -2.28
C LEU A 499 -10.92 -22.82 -3.11
N ILE A 500 -10.16 -23.92 -3.27
CA ILE A 500 -10.62 -25.09 -4.02
C ILE A 500 -11.74 -25.79 -3.28
N ASN A 501 -11.67 -25.89 -1.95
CA ASN A 501 -12.73 -26.48 -1.13
C ASN A 501 -14.04 -25.71 -1.24
N MET A 502 -14.01 -24.39 -1.47
CA MET A 502 -15.22 -23.61 -1.75
C MET A 502 -15.80 -23.84 -3.15
N LEU A 503 -15.01 -24.34 -4.10
CA LEU A 503 -15.50 -24.71 -5.44
C LEU A 503 -16.10 -26.10 -5.47
N ILE A 504 -15.75 -26.97 -4.50
CA ILE A 504 -16.32 -28.31 -4.40
C ILE A 504 -17.83 -28.19 -4.23
N ASN A 505 -18.56 -28.78 -5.15
CA ASN A 505 -20.01 -28.79 -5.16
C ASN A 505 -20.48 -30.10 -5.79
N THR A 506 -21.75 -30.45 -5.58
CA THR A 506 -22.31 -31.67 -6.18
C THR A 506 -23.50 -31.33 -7.09
N PRO A 507 -23.71 -32.07 -8.21
CA PRO A 507 -24.87 -31.88 -9.08
C PRO A 507 -26.18 -32.24 -8.38
N VAL A 508 -27.25 -31.51 -8.67
CA VAL A 508 -28.60 -31.78 -8.15
C VAL A 508 -29.24 -32.92 -8.96
N SER A 509 -30.02 -33.80 -8.32
CA SER A 509 -30.84 -34.80 -9.02
C SER A 509 -32.23 -34.25 -9.35
N ASN A 510 -32.94 -34.85 -10.31
CA ASN A 510 -34.38 -34.60 -10.45
C ASN A 510 -35.06 -34.97 -9.12
N THR A 511 -35.72 -34.01 -8.46
CA THR A 511 -36.29 -34.22 -7.14
C THR A 511 -37.44 -33.27 -6.86
N GLU A 512 -38.33 -33.69 -5.96
CA GLU A 512 -39.34 -32.83 -5.37
C GLU A 512 -38.72 -31.73 -4.49
N ILE A 513 -39.44 -30.63 -4.40
CA ILE A 513 -39.14 -29.50 -3.54
C ILE A 513 -39.67 -29.80 -2.14
N GLU A 514 -38.79 -29.76 -1.14
CA GLU A 514 -39.15 -29.99 0.26
C GLU A 514 -39.74 -28.71 0.89
N ASN A 515 -39.13 -27.55 0.61
CA ASN A 515 -39.55 -26.29 1.21
C ASN A 515 -39.23 -25.10 0.30
N VAL A 516 -40.06 -24.06 0.36
CA VAL A 516 -39.80 -22.78 -0.31
C VAL A 516 -39.94 -21.65 0.69
N LYS A 517 -38.81 -21.02 1.02
CA LYS A 517 -38.76 -19.79 1.81
C LYS A 517 -38.49 -18.61 0.89
N TYR A 518 -38.77 -17.41 1.39
CA TYR A 518 -38.34 -16.19 0.74
C TYR A 518 -37.70 -15.26 1.75
N ARG A 519 -36.68 -14.51 1.31
CA ARG A 519 -36.03 -13.48 2.12
C ARG A 519 -35.91 -12.19 1.35
N ILE A 520 -35.78 -11.09 2.07
CA ILE A 520 -35.39 -9.81 1.46
C ILE A 520 -33.92 -9.92 1.05
N ALA A 521 -33.62 -9.45 -0.15
CA ALA A 521 -32.27 -9.25 -0.63
C ALA A 521 -32.15 -7.89 -1.31
N TYR A 522 -30.92 -7.56 -1.67
CA TYR A 522 -30.56 -6.29 -2.29
C TYR A 522 -29.66 -6.59 -3.48
N LYS A 523 -29.96 -6.00 -4.64
CA LYS A 523 -29.13 -6.19 -5.84
C LYS A 523 -27.74 -5.59 -5.65
N TYR A 524 -27.68 -4.46 -4.95
CA TYR A 524 -26.46 -3.72 -4.69
C TYR A 524 -26.10 -3.81 -3.19
N PRO A 525 -25.14 -4.67 -2.80
CA PRO A 525 -24.66 -4.70 -1.42
C PRO A 525 -23.90 -3.41 -1.09
N LEU A 526 -23.88 -3.05 0.20
CA LEU A 526 -23.07 -1.92 0.66
C LEU A 526 -21.58 -2.20 0.39
N TYR A 527 -20.82 -1.13 0.18
CA TYR A 527 -19.37 -1.24 0.09
C TYR A 527 -18.76 -1.51 1.46
N THR A 528 -17.73 -2.34 1.47
CA THR A 528 -16.75 -2.46 2.54
C THR A 528 -15.57 -1.50 2.28
N GLN A 529 -14.66 -1.34 3.24
CA GLN A 529 -13.42 -0.58 3.01
C GLN A 529 -12.62 -1.15 1.83
N SER A 530 -12.62 -2.48 1.72
CA SER A 530 -11.99 -3.23 0.64
C SER A 530 -12.57 -2.88 -0.73
N ASP A 531 -13.91 -2.83 -0.85
CA ASP A 531 -14.57 -2.51 -2.11
C ASP A 531 -14.30 -1.06 -2.54
N ILE A 532 -14.20 -0.14 -1.57
CA ILE A 532 -13.86 1.26 -1.86
C ILE A 532 -12.44 1.38 -2.39
N ILE A 533 -11.47 0.69 -1.80
CA ILE A 533 -10.07 0.70 -2.28
C ILE A 533 -9.98 0.13 -3.69
N GLU A 534 -10.73 -0.93 -4.00
CA GLU A 534 -10.76 -1.46 -5.35
C GLU A 534 -11.35 -0.45 -6.33
N LEU A 535 -12.45 0.17 -5.96
CA LEU A 535 -13.12 1.17 -6.79
C LEU A 535 -12.22 2.39 -7.04
N MET A 536 -11.46 2.82 -6.03
CA MET A 536 -10.43 3.86 -6.13
C MET A 536 -9.37 3.49 -7.17
N ARG A 537 -8.84 2.26 -7.11
CA ARG A 537 -7.84 1.76 -8.07
C ARG A 537 -8.42 1.68 -9.49
N GLU A 538 -9.55 1.02 -9.66
CA GLU A 538 -10.21 0.82 -10.96
C GLU A 538 -10.56 2.14 -11.65
N ARG A 539 -10.98 3.14 -10.87
CA ARG A 539 -11.35 4.46 -11.39
C ARG A 539 -10.18 5.43 -11.50
N GLY A 540 -8.97 5.02 -11.09
CA GLY A 540 -7.78 5.87 -11.12
C GLY A 540 -7.86 7.06 -10.15
N ILE A 541 -8.52 6.88 -9.01
CA ILE A 541 -8.60 7.89 -7.94
C ILE A 541 -7.70 7.48 -6.77
N GLY A 542 -6.71 8.32 -6.47
CA GLY A 542 -5.76 8.07 -5.38
C GLY A 542 -4.69 7.04 -5.74
N ARG A 543 -3.83 6.73 -4.76
CA ARG A 543 -2.61 5.94 -4.93
C ARG A 543 -2.41 4.98 -3.77
N PRO A 544 -1.51 3.97 -3.89
CA PRO A 544 -1.10 3.11 -2.79
C PRO A 544 -0.84 3.83 -1.45
N SER A 545 -0.20 4.99 -1.49
CA SER A 545 0.09 5.81 -0.30
C SER A 545 -1.12 6.53 0.30
N THR A 546 -2.23 6.67 -0.43
CA THR A 546 -3.38 7.48 0.00
C THR A 546 -4.66 6.68 0.27
N TYR A 547 -4.81 5.47 -0.28
CA TYR A 547 -6.03 4.65 -0.16
C TYR A 547 -6.53 4.52 1.28
N ALA A 548 -5.70 4.02 2.20
CA ALA A 548 -6.08 3.83 3.59
C ALA A 548 -6.38 5.16 4.30
N THR A 549 -5.57 6.19 4.03
CA THR A 549 -5.73 7.53 4.61
C THR A 549 -7.06 8.18 4.24
N ILE A 550 -7.51 8.01 2.99
CA ILE A 550 -8.78 8.58 2.52
C ILE A 550 -9.97 7.89 3.19
N VAL A 551 -9.96 6.55 3.23
CA VAL A 551 -11.00 5.76 3.90
C VAL A 551 -11.07 6.10 5.40
N PHE A 552 -9.91 6.22 6.04
CA PHE A 552 -9.81 6.62 7.45
C PHE A 552 -10.39 8.02 7.69
N LYS A 553 -10.00 9.02 6.89
CA LYS A 553 -10.53 10.40 7.01
C LYS A 553 -12.05 10.46 6.91
N LEU A 554 -12.69 9.67 6.04
CA LEU A 554 -14.15 9.63 5.94
C LEU A 554 -14.84 9.19 7.23
N THR A 555 -14.22 8.24 7.94
CA THR A 555 -14.72 7.76 9.24
C THR A 555 -14.37 8.75 10.35
N GLU A 556 -13.13 9.24 10.39
CA GLU A 556 -12.64 10.20 11.38
C GLU A 556 -13.44 11.51 11.39
N ARG A 557 -13.86 12.00 10.22
CA ARG A 557 -14.67 13.22 10.06
C ARG A 557 -16.15 13.01 10.37
N GLY A 558 -16.56 11.76 10.62
CA GLY A 558 -17.94 11.40 10.90
C GLY A 558 -18.86 11.51 9.68
N TYR A 559 -18.34 11.27 8.47
CA TYR A 559 -19.17 11.17 7.25
C TYR A 559 -19.72 9.78 7.03
N VAL A 560 -19.00 8.77 7.52
CA VAL A 560 -19.32 7.36 7.33
C VAL A 560 -19.12 6.63 8.66
N LEU A 561 -19.95 5.63 8.91
CA LEU A 561 -19.80 4.69 10.02
C LEU A 561 -19.59 3.27 9.48
N ASN A 562 -18.78 2.49 10.19
CA ASN A 562 -18.61 1.07 9.89
C ASN A 562 -19.68 0.27 10.65
N LYS A 563 -20.60 -0.37 9.93
CA LYS A 563 -21.59 -1.31 10.49
C LYS A 563 -21.18 -2.74 10.13
N GLY A 564 -20.47 -3.38 11.05
CA GLY A 564 -19.68 -4.57 10.72
C GLY A 564 -18.58 -4.18 9.74
N ASN A 565 -18.45 -4.93 8.63
CA ASN A 565 -17.45 -4.62 7.60
C ASN A 565 -17.93 -3.58 6.56
N TYR A 566 -19.19 -3.16 6.63
CA TYR A 566 -19.80 -2.27 5.64
C TYR A 566 -19.70 -0.80 6.03
N MET A 567 -19.38 0.03 5.05
CA MET A 567 -19.38 1.49 5.14
C MET A 567 -20.77 2.03 4.87
N VAL A 568 -21.34 2.77 5.82
CA VAL A 568 -22.67 3.37 5.74
C VAL A 568 -22.57 4.88 5.92
N PRO A 569 -23.08 5.69 4.97
CA PRO A 569 -23.04 7.14 5.11
C PRO A 569 -23.96 7.57 6.25
N VAL A 570 -23.56 8.59 7.01
CA VAL A 570 -24.45 9.24 7.99
C VAL A 570 -25.11 10.47 7.39
N LYS A 571 -26.16 10.97 8.04
CA LYS A 571 -26.90 12.17 7.60
C LYS A 571 -25.97 13.34 7.28
N LEU A 572 -24.99 13.62 8.15
CA LEU A 572 -23.98 14.65 7.93
C LEU A 572 -23.16 14.42 6.65
N GLY A 573 -22.72 13.18 6.39
CA GLY A 573 -21.97 12.85 5.18
C GLY A 573 -22.79 13.04 3.91
N ILE A 574 -24.07 12.65 3.93
CA ILE A 574 -25.01 12.85 2.81
C ILE A 574 -25.20 14.35 2.53
N GLU A 575 -25.43 15.15 3.58
CA GLU A 575 -25.61 16.60 3.45
C GLU A 575 -24.36 17.30 2.92
N VAL A 576 -23.18 16.94 3.44
CA VAL A 576 -21.89 17.48 2.97
C VAL A 576 -21.64 17.11 1.50
N TYR A 577 -21.85 15.84 1.13
CA TYR A 577 -21.68 15.40 -0.26
C TYR A 577 -22.63 16.14 -1.21
N ASN A 578 -23.92 16.22 -0.88
CA ASN A 578 -24.90 16.92 -1.72
C ASN A 578 -24.58 18.41 -1.85
N PHE A 579 -24.14 19.06 -0.77
CA PHE A 579 -23.71 20.45 -0.80
C PHE A 579 -22.51 20.63 -1.74
N LEU A 580 -21.46 19.79 -1.61
CA LEU A 580 -20.28 19.87 -2.46
C LEU A 580 -20.59 19.54 -3.93
N LYS A 581 -21.40 18.50 -4.18
CA LYS A 581 -21.83 18.09 -5.51
C LYS A 581 -22.60 19.21 -6.24
N ASN A 582 -23.58 19.82 -5.58
CA ASN A 582 -24.44 20.81 -6.20
C ASN A 582 -23.74 22.15 -6.43
N ASN A 583 -22.82 22.53 -5.53
CA ASN A 583 -22.18 23.85 -5.59
C ASN A 583 -20.78 23.81 -6.20
N PHE A 584 -20.04 22.72 -6.08
CA PHE A 584 -18.63 22.63 -6.47
C PHE A 584 -18.32 21.38 -7.32
N GLY A 585 -19.34 20.73 -7.89
CA GLY A 585 -19.21 19.46 -8.61
C GLY A 585 -18.14 19.45 -9.71
N GLU A 586 -17.98 20.56 -10.44
CA GLU A 586 -16.96 20.72 -11.50
C GLU A 586 -15.51 20.62 -10.97
N HIS A 587 -15.30 20.91 -9.69
CA HIS A 587 -13.99 20.90 -9.04
C HIS A 587 -13.70 19.60 -8.27
N VAL A 588 -14.75 18.92 -7.80
CA VAL A 588 -14.66 17.74 -6.92
C VAL A 588 -15.17 16.46 -7.59
N SER A 589 -15.35 16.46 -8.90
CA SER A 589 -15.79 15.28 -9.64
C SER A 589 -14.68 14.22 -9.73
N GLU A 590 -15.12 12.98 -9.95
CA GLU A 590 -14.23 11.86 -10.25
C GLU A 590 -13.38 12.12 -11.49
N GLU A 591 -13.97 12.64 -12.57
CA GLU A 591 -13.28 12.95 -13.81
C GLU A 591 -12.17 13.97 -13.58
N LYS A 592 -12.46 15.07 -12.89
CA LYS A 592 -11.48 16.11 -12.60
C LYS A 592 -10.33 15.62 -11.74
N THR A 593 -10.64 14.77 -10.76
CA THR A 593 -9.63 14.16 -9.89
C THR A 593 -8.70 13.26 -10.69
N ARG A 594 -9.24 12.43 -11.59
CA ARG A 594 -8.47 11.55 -12.46
C ARG A 594 -7.62 12.31 -13.48
N GLU A 595 -8.14 13.40 -14.05
CA GLU A 595 -7.37 14.26 -14.95
C GLU A 595 -6.12 14.82 -14.27
N LEU A 596 -6.25 15.33 -13.05
CA LEU A 596 -5.12 15.87 -12.30
C LEU A 596 -4.08 14.78 -11.97
N GLU A 597 -4.53 13.62 -11.53
CA GLU A 597 -3.68 12.46 -11.27
C GLU A 597 -2.89 12.05 -12.51
N ASN A 598 -3.52 12.07 -13.69
CA ASN A 598 -2.86 11.79 -14.96
C ASN A 598 -1.86 12.90 -15.33
N LYS A 599 -2.21 14.18 -15.17
CA LYS A 599 -1.27 15.28 -15.42
C LYS A 599 -0.02 15.18 -14.54
N MET A 600 -0.15 14.74 -13.29
CA MET A 600 1.00 14.51 -12.40
C MET A 600 1.90 13.37 -12.89
N LYS A 601 1.34 12.33 -13.52
CA LYS A 601 2.14 11.26 -14.17
C LYS A 601 2.87 11.80 -15.42
N ILE A 602 2.21 12.61 -16.23
CA ILE A 602 2.82 13.24 -17.41
C ILE A 602 3.93 14.23 -16.97
N LEU A 603 3.76 14.91 -15.84
CA LEU A 603 4.79 15.77 -15.23
C LEU A 603 6.03 14.99 -14.79
N GLU A 604 5.85 13.80 -14.23
CA GLU A 604 6.95 12.89 -13.89
C GLU A 604 7.75 12.46 -15.14
N GLU A 605 7.06 12.17 -16.24
CA GLU A 605 7.68 11.89 -17.54
C GLU A 605 8.37 13.10 -18.19
N GLY A 606 8.30 14.28 -17.55
CA GLY A 606 8.88 15.53 -18.05
C GLY A 606 8.11 16.15 -19.22
N LYS A 607 6.85 15.73 -19.44
CA LYS A 607 6.02 16.15 -20.59
C LYS A 607 4.98 17.22 -20.26
N GLU A 608 4.76 17.51 -18.97
CA GLU A 608 3.84 18.56 -18.50
C GLU A 608 4.63 19.69 -17.83
N ASP A 609 4.16 20.94 -17.96
CA ASP A 609 4.83 22.09 -17.36
C ASP A 609 4.41 22.30 -15.90
N PHE A 610 5.38 22.23 -14.98
CA PHE A 610 5.18 22.39 -13.55
C PHE A 610 4.52 23.73 -13.18
N TYR A 611 5.00 24.84 -13.73
CA TYR A 611 4.52 26.18 -13.36
C TYR A 611 3.10 26.43 -13.88
N ARG A 612 2.79 25.95 -15.08
CA ARG A 612 1.45 25.97 -15.66
C ARG A 612 0.47 25.18 -14.80
N MET A 613 0.83 23.97 -14.38
CA MET A 613 -0.02 23.19 -13.47
C MET A 613 -0.34 23.94 -12.18
N LEU A 614 0.66 24.58 -11.56
CA LEU A 614 0.43 25.39 -10.36
C LEU A 614 -0.48 26.60 -10.65
N LYS A 615 -0.32 27.29 -11.78
CA LYS A 615 -1.19 28.41 -12.18
C LYS A 615 -2.64 27.97 -12.39
N ASP A 616 -2.84 26.82 -13.02
CA ASP A 616 -4.18 26.23 -13.24
C ASP A 616 -4.85 25.94 -11.88
N LEU A 617 -4.12 25.30 -10.95
CA LEU A 617 -4.61 25.02 -9.60
C LEU A 617 -4.93 26.29 -8.81
N TYR A 618 -4.10 27.33 -8.94
CA TYR A 618 -4.34 28.61 -8.27
C TYR A 618 -5.62 29.27 -8.77
N SER A 619 -5.79 29.35 -10.09
CA SER A 619 -6.95 29.94 -10.75
C SER A 619 -8.24 29.22 -10.35
N GLU A 620 -8.19 27.88 -10.38
CA GLU A 620 -9.30 27.05 -9.92
C GLU A 620 -9.66 27.29 -8.45
N THR A 621 -8.66 27.47 -7.59
CA THR A 621 -8.91 27.72 -6.18
C THR A 621 -9.58 29.06 -5.95
N LEU A 622 -9.17 30.11 -6.68
CA LEU A 622 -9.83 31.41 -6.62
C LEU A 622 -11.29 31.33 -7.08
N ASP A 623 -11.59 30.52 -8.09
CA ASP A 623 -12.96 30.33 -8.57
C ASP A 623 -13.85 29.66 -7.52
N ILE A 624 -13.34 28.66 -6.79
CA ILE A 624 -14.04 28.04 -5.67
C ILE A 624 -14.36 29.06 -4.57
N ILE A 625 -13.40 29.92 -4.21
CA ILE A 625 -13.59 30.94 -3.17
C ILE A 625 -14.64 31.97 -3.60
N LYS A 626 -14.52 32.50 -4.82
CA LYS A 626 -15.50 33.46 -5.37
C LYS A 626 -16.91 32.88 -5.40
N LYS A 627 -17.04 31.62 -5.82
CA LYS A 627 -18.33 30.92 -5.84
C LYS A 627 -18.91 30.78 -4.44
N TRP A 628 -18.08 30.48 -3.44
CA TRP A 628 -18.52 30.42 -2.05
C TRP A 628 -18.98 31.76 -1.50
N GLU A 629 -18.26 32.84 -1.79
CA GLU A 629 -18.65 34.19 -1.39
C GLU A 629 -20.02 34.57 -1.98
N SER A 630 -20.26 34.21 -3.25
CA SER A 630 -21.57 34.41 -3.89
C SER A 630 -22.68 33.60 -3.19
N ILE A 631 -22.45 32.33 -2.86
CA ILE A 631 -23.42 31.49 -2.15
C ILE A 631 -23.69 32.01 -0.73
N LYS A 632 -22.69 32.55 -0.04
CA LYS A 632 -22.84 33.15 1.30
C LYS A 632 -23.70 34.42 1.27
N SER A 633 -23.68 35.15 0.16
CA SER A 633 -24.41 36.41 0.00
C SER A 633 -25.89 36.23 -0.35
N GLN A 634 -26.30 35.01 -0.72
CA GLN A 634 -27.69 34.59 -0.98
C GLN A 634 -28.28 33.92 0.26
#